data_AF-A0A7V5N0Q0-F1
#
_entry.id   AF-A0A7V5N0Q0-F1
#
_cell.length_a   1.000
_cell.length_b   1.000
_cell.length_c   1.000
_cell.angle_alpha   90.00
_cell.angle_beta   90.00
_cell.angle_gamma   90.00
#
_symmetry.space_group_name_H-M   'P 1'
#
loop_
_entity.id
_entity.type
_entity.pdbx_description
1 polymer ?
#
loop_
_entity_poly.entity_id
_entity_poly.type
_entity_poly.pdbx_seq_one_letter_code
_entity_poly.pdbx_strand_id
1 'polypeptide(L)' 'VIEENRLASEALEMMEKYLITVLPVINYDQKLVGILHLHDILGKGTFKFTI' A
#
# COMPACT_ATOMS: atom_id res chain seq x y z
N VAL A 1 -4.07 3.81 -6.98
CA VAL A 1 -2.93 4.62 -6.49
C VAL A 1 -3.24 5.11 -5.09
N ILE A 2 -2.24 5.37 -4.25
CA ILE A 2 -2.43 5.86 -2.88
C ILE A 2 -1.52 7.06 -2.61
N GLU A 3 -1.95 7.99 -1.76
CA GLU A 3 -1.11 9.13 -1.35
C GLU A 3 0.01 8.69 -0.39
N GLU A 4 1.19 9.31 -0.51
CA GLU A 4 2.41 8.96 0.24
C GLU A 4 2.31 9.05 1.77
N ASN A 5 1.33 9.81 2.29
CA ASN A 5 1.11 10.00 3.73
C ASN A 5 0.01 9.09 4.32
N ARG A 6 -0.44 8.07 3.58
CA ARG A 6 -1.46 7.10 4.04
C ARG A 6 -0.84 5.92 4.77
N LEU A 7 -1.65 5.29 5.62
CA LEU A 7 -1.19 4.13 6.40
C LEU A 7 -1.03 2.90 5.51
N ALA A 8 -0.08 2.03 5.87
CA ALA A 8 0.11 0.75 5.17
C ALA A 8 -1.13 -0.16 5.23
N SER A 9 -1.95 -0.06 6.28
CA SER A 9 -3.22 -0.79 6.39
C SER A 9 -4.23 -0.38 5.32
N GLU A 10 -4.26 0.90 4.94
CA GLU A 10 -5.15 1.40 3.89
C GLU A 10 -4.68 0.95 2.50
N ALA A 11 -3.36 0.88 2.30
CA ALA A 11 -2.79 0.29 1.10
C ALA A 11 -3.15 -1.19 0.97
N LEU A 12 -3.11 -1.95 2.08
CA LEU A 12 -3.52 -3.35 2.12
C LEU A 12 -5.01 -3.52 1.81
N GLU A 13 -5.89 -2.72 2.42
CA GLU A 13 -7.33 -2.75 2.12
C GLU A 13 -7.60 -2.48 0.64
N MET A 14 -6.89 -1.52 0.04
CA MET A 14 -7.00 -1.23 -1.38
C MET A 14 -6.52 -2.41 -2.24
N MET A 15 -5.39 -3.02 -1.90
CA MET A 15 -4.85 -4.19 -2.58
C MET A 15 -5.84 -5.38 -2.53
N GLU A 16 -6.42 -5.65 -1.37
CA GLU A 16 -7.43 -6.70 -1.18
C GLU A 16 -8.69 -6.41 -1.99
N LYS A 17 -9.25 -5.20 -1.86
CA LYS A 17 -10.48 -4.79 -2.56
C LYS A 17 -10.37 -4.90 -4.07
N TYR A 18 -9.22 -4.56 -4.64
CA TYR A 18 -9.01 -4.56 -6.09
C TYR A 18 -8.27 -5.82 -6.59
N LEU A 19 -7.95 -6.77 -5.71
CA LEU A 19 -7.21 -7.99 -6.03
C LEU A 19 -5.88 -7.71 -6.76
N ILE A 20 -5.18 -6.67 -6.34
CA ILE A 20 -3.87 -6.27 -6.88
C ILE A 20 -2.76 -6.47 -5.85
N THR A 21 -1.56 -6.80 -6.31
CA THR A 21 -0.38 -7.00 -5.45
C THR A 21 0.63 -5.87 -5.51
N VAL A 22 0.36 -4.85 -6.34
CA VAL A 22 1.23 -3.69 -6.56
C VAL A 22 0.38 -2.43 -6.56
N LEU A 23 0.80 -1.42 -5.80
CA LEU A 23 0.08 -0.15 -5.66
C LEU A 23 1.03 1.03 -5.90
N PRO A 24 0.79 1.87 -6.92
CA PRO A 24 1.57 3.08 -7.13
C PRO A 24 1.26 4.12 -6.05
N VAL A 25 2.32 4.80 -5.58
CA VAL A 25 2.25 5.85 -4.56
C VAL A 25 2.46 7.21 -5.24
N ILE A 26 1.55 8.14 -4.98
CA ILE A 26 1.59 9.51 -5.52
C ILE A 26 1.72 10.54 -4.40
N ASN A 27 2.29 11.69 -4.71
CA ASN A 27 2.28 12.84 -3.82
C ASN A 27 1.04 13.73 -4.04
N TYR A 28 0.94 14.83 -3.29
CA TYR A 28 -0.16 15.79 -3.39
C TYR A 28 -0.31 16.41 -4.79
N ASP A 29 0.80 16.58 -5.53
CA ASP A 29 0.80 17.09 -6.91
C ASP A 29 0.39 16.02 -7.96
N GLN A 30 -0.12 14.87 -7.53
CA GLN A 30 -0.44 13.70 -8.36
C GLN A 30 0.75 13.14 -9.15
N LYS A 31 1.98 13.39 -8.69
CA LYS A 31 3.19 12.80 -9.30
C LYS A 31 3.46 11.44 -8.69
N LEU A 32 3.83 10.48 -9.54
CA LEU A 32 4.31 9.17 -9.10
C LEU A 32 5.63 9.33 -8.35
N VAL A 33 5.65 8.92 -7.08
CA VAL A 33 6.84 9.01 -6.21
C VAL A 33 7.34 7.64 -5.75
N GLY A 34 6.55 6.58 -5.95
CA GLY A 34 6.97 5.24 -5.59
C GLY A 34 6.01 4.14 -6.01
N ILE A 35 6.39 2.91 -5.71
CA ILE A 35 5.60 1.69 -5.94
C ILE A 35 5.70 0.84 -4.68
N LEU A 36 4.57 0.29 -4.23
CA LEU A 36 4.48 -0.59 -3.09
C LEU A 36 4.05 -1.98 -3.54
N HIS A 37 4.82 -3.03 -3.23
CA HIS A 37 4.37 -4.40 -3.41
C HIS A 37 3.72 -4.92 -2.12
N LEU A 38 2.72 -5.77 -2.26
CA LEU A 38 2.07 -6.46 -1.15
C LEU A 38 3.11 -7.21 -0.28
N HIS A 39 4.10 -7.83 -0.92
CA HIS A 39 5.18 -8.55 -0.23
C HIS A 39 6.10 -7.63 0.58
N ASP A 40 6.21 -6.33 0.25
CA ASP A 40 6.98 -5.38 1.06
C ASP A 40 6.30 -5.13 2.41
N ILE A 41 4.97 -5.12 2.42
CA ILE A 41 4.16 -4.93 3.63
C ILE A 41 4.12 -6.23 4.46
N LEU A 42 3.96 -7.38 3.81
CA LEU A 42 3.84 -8.67 4.49
C LEU A 42 5.20 -9.24 4.95
N GLY A 43 6.25 -9.05 4.16
CA GLY A 43 7.55 -9.71 4.33
C GLY A 43 8.50 -9.05 5.33
N LYS A 44 8.23 -7.81 5.75
CA LYS A 44 9.09 -7.05 6.68
C LYS A 44 8.77 -7.27 8.16
N GLY A 45 7.77 -8.11 8.47
CA GLY A 45 7.51 -8.63 9.81
C GLY A 45 7.21 -7.57 10.88
N THR A 46 5.94 -7.18 11.03
CA THR A 46 5.34 -6.60 12.27
C THR A 46 3.84 -6.31 12.14
N PHE A 47 3.17 -6.63 11.04
CA PHE A 47 1.72 -6.43 10.92
C PHE A 47 0.98 -7.68 11.41
N LYS A 48 0.41 -7.59 12.62
CA LYS A 48 -0.57 -8.57 13.10
C LYS A 48 -1.93 -8.20 12.50
N PHE A 49 -2.46 -9.04 11.63
CA PHE A 49 -3.85 -8.98 11.25
C PHE A 49 -4.69 -9.45 12.45
N THR A 50 -5.51 -8.55 12.98
CA THR A 50 -6.63 -8.96 13.85
C THR A 50 -7.85 -9.06 12.95
N ILE A 51 -8.29 -10.29 12.75
CA ILE A 51 -9.62 -10.65 12.22
C ILE A 51 -10.66 -10.39 13.30
#